data_AF-A0A3L7Y1E4-F1
#
_entry.id   AF-A0A3L7Y1E4-F1
#
_cell.length_a   1.000
_cell.length_b   1.000
_cell.length_c   1.000
_cell.angle_alpha   90.00
_cell.angle_beta   90.00
_cell.angle_gamma   90.00
#
_symmetry.space_group_name_H-M   'P 1'
#
loop_
_entity.id
_entity.type
_entity.pdbx_description
1 polymer ?
#
loop_
_entity_poly.entity_id
_entity_poly.type
_entity_poly.pdbx_seq_one_letter_code
_entity_poly.pdbx_strand_id
1 'polypeptide(L)'
;MTLFTLPFTNPIEFFISLAIGGGFVYIFQKSAMSQEQRETAWVKRFITGPNSKVIWGAAWIAWAVVFGLILGTFTDKTAASAYGSVGLVAMFSGFFVMMGFIWATIGE
;
A
#
# COMPACT_ATOMS: atom_id res chain seq x y z
N MET A 1 25.51 15.94 9.23
CA MET A 1 26.62 15.64 8.30
C MET A 1 26.47 14.29 7.59
N THR A 2 25.89 13.27 8.23
CA THR A 2 25.74 11.92 7.64
C THR A 2 24.79 11.83 6.44
N LEU A 3 23.85 12.76 6.31
CA LEU A 3 22.89 12.80 5.19
C LEU A 3 23.54 12.97 3.81
N PHE A 4 24.64 13.72 3.72
CA PHE A 4 25.33 13.98 2.44
C PHE A 4 26.32 12.87 2.04
N THR A 5 26.70 12.01 2.98
CA THR A 5 27.60 10.87 2.72
C THR A 5 26.86 9.56 2.48
N LEU A 6 25.56 9.49 2.81
CA LEU A 6 24.68 8.33 2.59
C LEU A 6 24.79 7.69 1.19
N PRO A 7 24.85 8.46 0.07
CA PRO A 7 24.96 7.88 -1.27
C PRO A 7 26.26 7.10 -1.48
N PHE A 8 27.31 7.43 -0.71
CA PHE A 8 28.63 6.81 -0.81
C PHE A 8 28.82 5.71 0.23
N THR A 9 28.15 5.81 1.38
CA THR A 9 28.25 4.82 2.47
C THR A 9 27.27 3.67 2.30
N ASN A 10 26.02 3.95 1.90
CA ASN A 10 24.96 2.95 1.67
C ASN A 10 24.26 3.22 0.32
N PRO A 11 24.97 3.08 -0.82
CA PRO A 11 24.48 3.47 -2.14
C PRO A 11 23.16 2.76 -2.51
N ILE A 12 23.05 1.46 -2.24
CA ILE A 12 21.89 0.65 -2.63
C ILE A 12 20.63 1.11 -1.89
N GLU A 13 20.70 1.25 -0.57
CA GLU A 13 19.58 1.68 0.26
C GLU A 13 19.13 3.11 -0.10
N PHE A 14 20.09 3.97 -0.43
CA PHE A 14 19.81 5.33 -0.89
C PHE A 14 19.04 5.33 -2.22
N PHE A 15 19.47 4.57 -3.23
CA PHE A 15 18.77 4.53 -4.51
C PHE A 15 17.40 3.85 -4.43
N ILE A 16 17.23 2.83 -3.57
CA ILE A 16 15.93 2.20 -3.32
C ILE A 16 14.96 3.21 -2.70
N SER A 17 15.39 3.93 -1.66
CA SER A 17 14.54 4.94 -1.01
C SER A 17 14.20 6.11 -1.95
N LEU A 18 15.16 6.54 -2.78
CA LEU A 18 14.94 7.55 -3.82
C LEU A 18 13.96 7.07 -4.89
N ALA A 19 14.05 5.82 -5.33
CA ALA A 19 13.11 5.23 -6.30
C ALA A 19 11.69 5.15 -5.72
N ILE A 20 11.54 4.70 -4.48
CA ILE A 20 10.24 4.63 -3.79
C ILE A 20 9.65 6.04 -3.61
N GLY A 21 10.45 6.98 -3.11
CA GLY A 21 10.03 8.37 -2.92
C GLY A 21 9.62 9.04 -4.24
N GLY A 22 10.42 8.88 -5.29
CA GLY A 22 10.09 9.34 -6.63
C GLY A 22 8.82 8.69 -7.19
N GLY A 23 8.64 7.39 -6.92
CA GLY A 23 7.42 6.65 -7.29
C GLY A 23 6.17 7.23 -6.64
N PHE A 24 6.22 7.57 -5.34
CA PHE A 24 5.10 8.22 -4.66
C PHE A 24 4.76 9.58 -5.28
N VAL A 25 5.76 10.43 -5.51
CA VAL A 25 5.56 11.74 -6.14
C VAL A 25 4.94 11.58 -7.53
N TYR A 26 5.43 10.63 -8.32
CA TYR A 26 4.90 10.34 -9.64
C TYR A 26 3.42 9.92 -9.58
N ILE A 27 3.07 8.98 -8.69
CA ILE A 27 1.69 8.51 -8.52
C ILE A 27 0.78 9.65 -8.06
N PHE A 28 1.20 10.44 -7.07
CA PHE A 28 0.41 11.57 -6.58
C PHE A 28 0.22 12.64 -7.65
N GLN A 29 1.26 12.98 -8.40
CA GLN A 29 1.16 13.93 -9.51
C GLN A 29 0.20 13.41 -10.58
N LYS A 30 0.32 12.13 -10.97
CA LYS A 30 -0.59 11.48 -11.92
C LYS A 30 -2.04 11.50 -11.44
N SER A 31 -2.26 11.21 -10.15
CA SER A 31 -3.58 11.21 -9.54
C SER A 31 -4.17 12.62 -9.50
N ALA A 32 -3.38 13.64 -9.16
CA ALA A 32 -3.83 15.03 -9.09
C ALA A 32 -4.15 15.62 -10.47
N MET A 33 -3.45 15.16 -11.52
CA MET A 33 -3.70 15.56 -12.91
C MET A 33 -4.82 14.73 -13.57
N SER A 34 -5.33 13.69 -12.91
CA SER A 34 -6.38 12.84 -13.46
C SER A 34 -7.72 13.59 -13.45
N GLN A 35 -8.31 13.75 -14.63
CA GLN A 35 -9.66 14.30 -14.78
C GLN A 35 -10.69 13.33 -14.18
N GLU A 36 -11.72 13.89 -13.56
CA GLU A 36 -12.74 13.26 -12.69
C GLU A 36 -13.56 12.13 -13.36
N GLN A 37 -13.38 11.90 -14.68
CA GLN A 37 -14.32 11.10 -15.48
C GLN A 37 -13.66 10.13 -16.47
N ARG A 38 -12.43 9.65 -16.22
CA ARG A 38 -11.91 8.45 -16.90
C ARG A 38 -12.19 7.19 -16.07
N GLU A 39 -13.48 6.84 -15.94
CA GLU A 39 -13.86 5.51 -15.46
C GLU A 39 -13.31 4.48 -16.46
N THR A 40 -12.18 3.88 -16.11
CA THR A 40 -11.59 2.82 -16.91
C THR A 40 -12.52 1.62 -16.80
N ALA A 41 -12.94 1.04 -17.93
CA ALA A 41 -13.94 -0.03 -17.96
C ALA A 41 -13.61 -1.22 -17.02
N TRP A 42 -12.32 -1.47 -16.79
CA TRP A 42 -11.84 -2.45 -15.82
C TRP A 42 -12.18 -2.08 -14.36
N VAL A 43 -11.97 -0.83 -13.94
CA VAL A 43 -12.31 -0.35 -12.59
C VAL A 43 -13.81 -0.51 -12.35
N LYS A 44 -14.63 -0.09 -13.32
CA LYS A 44 -16.09 -0.20 -13.23
C LYS A 44 -16.58 -1.64 -13.12
N ARG A 45 -15.93 -2.56 -13.82
CA ARG A 45 -16.35 -3.96 -13.89
C ARG A 45 -15.86 -4.80 -12.73
N PHE A 46 -14.63 -4.57 -12.26
CA PHE A 46 -13.96 -5.43 -11.28
C PHE A 46 -13.84 -4.78 -9.90
N ILE A 47 -13.60 -3.46 -9.80
CA ILE A 47 -13.42 -2.79 -8.51
C ILE A 47 -14.74 -2.29 -7.94
N THR A 48 -15.61 -1.72 -8.77
CA THR A 48 -16.89 -1.13 -8.33
C THR A 48 -18.12 -1.87 -8.88
N GLY A 49 -17.91 -3.02 -9.54
CA GLY A 49 -18.99 -3.83 -10.13
C GLY A 49 -19.67 -4.76 -9.12
N PRO A 50 -20.73 -5.48 -9.52
CA PRO A 50 -21.50 -6.35 -8.63
C PRO A 50 -20.69 -7.49 -7.99
N ASN A 51 -19.65 -7.96 -8.68
CA ASN A 51 -18.77 -9.02 -8.17
C ASN A 51 -17.56 -8.50 -7.37
N SER A 52 -17.49 -7.20 -7.08
CA SER A 52 -16.36 -6.58 -6.39
C SER A 52 -16.15 -7.14 -4.98
N LYS A 53 -17.21 -7.60 -4.30
CA LYS A 53 -17.13 -8.24 -2.98
C LYS A 53 -16.20 -9.46 -2.95
N VAL A 54 -16.13 -10.23 -4.04
CA VAL A 54 -15.24 -11.39 -4.12
C VAL A 54 -13.78 -10.95 -4.21
N ILE A 55 -13.50 -9.91 -4.99
CA ILE A 55 -12.14 -9.38 -5.17
C ILE A 55 -11.65 -8.73 -3.88
N TRP A 56 -12.47 -7.88 -3.26
CA TRP A 56 -12.11 -7.25 -2.00
C TRP A 56 -12.03 -8.24 -0.84
N GLY A 57 -12.90 -9.26 -0.80
CA GLY A 57 -12.83 -10.33 0.18
C GLY A 57 -11.56 -11.18 0.01
N ALA A 58 -11.20 -11.53 -1.23
CA ALA A 58 -9.93 -12.21 -1.52
C ALA A 58 -8.72 -11.35 -1.15
N ALA A 59 -8.76 -10.04 -1.44
CA ALA A 59 -7.71 -9.11 -1.05
C ALA A 59 -7.58 -8.99 0.47
N TRP A 60 -8.69 -9.02 1.21
CA TRP A 60 -8.68 -9.02 2.68
C TRP A 60 -8.04 -10.29 3.24
N ILE A 61 -8.43 -11.46 2.73
CA ILE A 61 -7.84 -12.74 3.14
C ILE A 61 -6.34 -12.76 2.82
N ALA A 62 -5.96 -12.37 1.60
CA ALA A 62 -4.57 -12.31 1.19
C ALA A 62 -3.76 -11.36 2.08
N TRP A 63 -4.30 -10.18 2.38
CA TRP A 63 -3.69 -9.22 3.31
C TRP A 63 -3.49 -9.83 4.70
N ALA A 64 -4.54 -10.47 5.26
CA ALA A 64 -4.49 -11.07 6.59
C ALA A 64 -3.47 -12.21 6.68
N VAL A 65 -3.38 -13.05 5.64
CA VAL A 65 -2.38 -14.13 5.57
C VAL A 65 -0.97 -13.55 5.45
N VAL A 66 -0.74 -12.62 4.52
CA VAL A 66 0.58 -12.05 4.27
C VAL A 66 1.09 -11.32 5.52
N PHE A 67 0.33 -10.37 6.08
CA PHE A 67 0.79 -9.63 7.25
C PHE A 67 0.71 -10.44 8.53
N GLY A 68 -0.25 -11.36 8.68
CA GLY A 68 -0.31 -12.27 9.82
C GLY A 68 0.90 -13.19 9.93
N LEU A 69 1.46 -13.63 8.80
CA LEU A 69 2.68 -14.45 8.78
C LEU A 69 3.97 -13.62 8.88
N ILE A 70 3.98 -12.44 8.26
CA ILE A 70 5.22 -11.67 8.08
C ILE A 70 5.51 -10.72 9.25
N LEU A 71 4.49 -10.17 9.94
CA LEU A 71 4.71 -9.16 10.99
C LEU A 71 5.64 -9.66 12.11
N GLY A 72 5.50 -10.93 12.52
CA GLY A 72 6.34 -11.53 13.55
C GLY A 72 7.84 -11.60 13.18
N THR A 73 8.19 -11.49 11.90
CA THR A 73 9.58 -11.51 11.42
C THR A 73 10.29 -10.16 11.54
N PHE A 74 9.54 -9.08 11.79
CA PHE A 74 10.05 -7.70 11.83
C PHE A 74 10.16 -7.11 13.24
N THR A 75 9.90 -7.91 14.27
CA THR A 75 9.89 -7.51 15.69
C THR A 75 11.18 -6.83 16.15
N ASP A 76 12.32 -7.23 15.58
CA ASP A 76 13.65 -6.71 15.94
C ASP A 76 14.28 -5.78 14.88
N LYS A 77 13.60 -5.57 13.74
CA LYS A 77 14.18 -4.97 12.52
C LYS A 77 13.56 -3.64 12.11
N THR A 78 12.67 -3.09 12.92
CA THR A 78 11.94 -1.86 12.61
C THR A 78 12.03 -0.90 13.80
N ALA A 79 11.64 0.38 13.63
CA ALA A 79 11.86 1.50 14.57
C ALA A 79 11.51 1.18 16.05
N ALA A 80 11.79 2.09 17.00
CA ALA A 80 11.70 1.88 18.47
C ALA A 80 10.36 1.37 19.07
N SER A 81 9.37 0.97 18.26
CA SER A 81 8.13 0.29 18.64
C SER A 81 8.03 -1.09 17.97
N ALA A 82 7.37 -2.05 18.63
CA ALA A 82 7.07 -3.35 18.03
C ALA A 82 6.45 -3.20 16.63
N TYR A 83 7.02 -3.90 15.63
CA TYR A 83 6.64 -3.90 14.20
C TYR A 83 6.94 -2.61 13.39
N GLY A 84 7.35 -1.51 14.05
CA GLY A 84 7.76 -0.24 13.46
C GLY A 84 7.01 0.20 12.19
N SER A 85 7.74 0.54 11.11
CA SER A 85 7.16 1.05 9.86
C SER A 85 6.33 0.00 9.11
N VAL A 86 6.65 -1.29 9.23
CA VAL A 86 5.92 -2.37 8.56
C VAL A 86 4.54 -2.55 9.17
N GLY A 87 4.43 -2.42 10.50
CA GLY A 87 3.15 -2.41 11.20
C GLY A 87 2.23 -1.27 10.73
N LEU A 88 2.80 -0.08 10.52
CA LEU A 88 2.05 1.08 10.01
C LEU A 88 1.54 0.86 8.57
N VAL A 89 2.36 0.26 7.70
CA VAL A 89 1.94 -0.13 6.35
C VAL A 89 0.83 -1.18 6.41
N ALA A 90 0.96 -2.18 7.28
CA ALA A 90 -0.06 -3.20 7.49
C ALA A 90 -1.38 -2.54 7.91
N MET A 91 -1.36 -1.65 8.91
CA MET A 91 -2.54 -0.95 9.41
C MET A 91 -3.26 -0.15 8.32
N PHE A 92 -2.53 0.70 7.58
CA PHE A 92 -3.16 1.53 6.54
C PHE A 92 -3.68 0.69 5.38
N SER A 93 -2.90 -0.28 4.89
CA SER A 93 -3.35 -1.16 3.81
C SER A 93 -4.57 -1.99 4.20
N GLY A 94 -4.58 -2.53 5.42
CA GLY A 94 -5.71 -3.31 5.95
C GLY A 94 -6.98 -2.48 6.08
N PHE A 95 -6.86 -1.24 6.56
CA PHE A 95 -7.99 -0.30 6.63
C PHE A 95 -8.61 -0.07 5.24
N PHE A 96 -7.80 0.27 4.23
CA PHE A 96 -8.33 0.52 2.88
C PHE A 96 -8.94 -0.73 2.23
N VAL A 97 -8.33 -1.91 2.44
CA VAL A 97 -8.87 -3.18 1.94
C VAL A 97 -10.21 -3.51 2.59
N MET A 98 -10.32 -3.31 3.91
CA MET A 98 -11.58 -3.51 4.64
C MET A 98 -12.66 -2.50 4.24
N MET A 99 -12.31 -1.23 4.08
CA MET A 99 -13.25 -0.22 3.58
C MET A 99 -13.74 -0.55 2.17
N GLY A 100 -12.85 -1.00 1.28
CA GLY A 100 -13.21 -1.46 -0.06
C GLY A 100 -14.16 -2.65 -0.02
N PHE A 101 -13.92 -3.62 0.87
CA PHE A 101 -14.80 -4.77 1.06
C PHE A 101 -16.18 -4.38 1.60
N ILE A 102 -16.23 -3.57 2.67
CA ILE A 102 -17.48 -3.09 3.27
C ILE A 102 -18.30 -2.34 2.22
N TRP A 103 -17.68 -1.42 1.48
CA TRP A 103 -18.35 -0.66 0.43
C TRP A 103 -18.89 -1.56 -0.69
N ALA A 104 -18.11 -2.57 -1.11
CA ALA A 104 -18.54 -3.56 -2.09
C ALA A 104 -19.70 -4.44 -1.62
N THR A 105 -19.87 -4.65 -0.30
CA THR A 105 -20.97 -5.45 0.26
C THR A 105 -22.23 -4.65 0.58
N ILE A 106 -22.09 -3.36 0.91
CA ILE A 106 -23.22 -2.48 1.26
C ILE A 106 -23.85 -1.84 0.01
N GLY A 107 -23.06 -1.64 -1.04
CA GLY A 107 -23.52 -1.04 -2.31
C GLY A 107 -24.39 -1.94 -3.20
N GLU A 108 -24.80 -3.12 -2.72
CA GLU A 108 -25.75 -4.03 -3.38
C GLU A 108 -27.21 -3.74 -3.01
#